data_AF-A0AAQ3K7X4-F1
#
_entry.id   AF-A0AAQ3K7X4-F1
#
_cell.length_a   1.000
_cell.length_b   1.000
_cell.length_c   1.000
_cell.angle_alpha   90.00
_cell.angle_beta   90.00
_cell.angle_gamma   90.00
#
_symmetry.space_group_name_H-M   'P 1'
#
loop_
_entity.id
_entity.type
_entity.pdbx_description
1 polymer ?
#
loop_
_entity_poly.entity_id
_entity_poly.type
_entity_poly.pdbx_seq_one_letter_code
_entity_poly.pdbx_strand_id
1 'polypeptide(L)'
;MEIMKSTMPIPVAFAVLVASLLFLSSLSSSPTAAKEEETASVYIVFVEEPVGEEPEAFHVRTLAAVLGSEAAAKRAILFHYTHAASGFAAKLTAEQVEKLEKQPGVIQVIRSRTYSIHEPISSGGVVM
;
A
#
# COMPACT_ATOMS: atom_id res chain seq x y z
N MET A 1 55.10 10.51 -34.49
CA MET A 1 54.18 9.84 -33.56
C MET A 1 52.82 10.47 -33.73
N GLU A 2 52.00 9.79 -34.52
CA GLU A 2 50.59 10.10 -34.69
C GLU A 2 49.87 10.04 -33.35
N ILE A 3 49.08 11.06 -33.05
CA ILE A 3 47.87 10.89 -32.27
C ILE A 3 46.76 11.67 -32.96
N MET A 4 45.92 10.89 -33.64
CA MET A 4 44.65 11.29 -34.24
C MET A 4 43.88 12.20 -33.29
N LYS A 5 43.77 13.49 -33.61
CA LYS A 5 42.75 14.35 -33.02
C LYS A 5 41.59 14.42 -34.02
N SER A 6 40.87 13.31 -34.08
CA SER A 6 39.64 13.16 -34.85
C SER A 6 38.64 14.20 -34.36
N THR A 7 38.53 15.32 -35.06
CA THR A 7 37.51 16.33 -34.80
C THR A 7 36.24 15.83 -35.47
N MET A 8 35.42 15.12 -34.71
CA MET A 8 34.13 14.64 -35.20
C MET A 8 33.30 15.84 -35.68
N PRO A 9 32.73 15.82 -36.90
CA PRO A 9 32.04 16.99 -37.43
C PRO A 9 30.80 17.28 -36.57
N ILE A 10 30.52 18.57 -36.35
CA ILE A 10 29.39 19.09 -35.56
C ILE A 10 28.06 18.34 -35.80
N PRO A 11 27.66 17.96 -37.05
CA PRO A 11 26.45 17.17 -37.27
C PRO A 11 26.52 15.75 -36.67
N VAL A 12 27.70 15.13 -36.57
CA VAL A 12 27.89 13.81 -35.96
C VAL A 12 27.84 13.91 -34.43
N ALA A 13 28.38 14.98 -33.84
CA ALA A 13 28.20 15.23 -32.40
C ALA A 13 26.72 15.47 -32.05
N PHE A 14 25.98 16.19 -32.91
CA PHE A 14 24.54 16.39 -32.75
C PHE A 14 23.76 15.08 -32.92
N ALA A 15 24.12 14.24 -33.90
CA ALA A 15 23.53 12.92 -34.09
C ALA A 15 23.77 12.00 -32.89
N VAL A 16 24.97 12.01 -32.30
CA VAL A 16 25.30 11.24 -31.09
C VAL A 16 24.52 11.75 -29.88
N LEU A 17 24.34 13.07 -29.73
CA LEU A 17 23.54 13.66 -28.66
C LEU A 17 22.07 13.22 -28.77
N VAL A 18 21.48 13.33 -29.97
CA VAL A 18 20.09 12.90 -30.22
C VAL A 18 19.92 11.39 -29.99
N ALA A 19 20.87 10.57 -30.46
CA ALA A 19 20.86 9.13 -30.21
C ALA A 19 20.95 8.80 -28.71
N SER A 20 21.75 9.54 -27.94
CA SER A 20 21.89 9.34 -26.49
C SER A 20 20.62 9.74 -25.73
N LEU A 21 19.91 10.80 -26.15
CA LEU A 21 18.60 11.16 -25.58
C LEU A 21 17.52 10.12 -25.88
N LEU A 22 17.53 9.53 -27.09
CA LEU A 22 16.63 8.44 -27.45
C LEU A 22 16.92 7.17 -26.65
N PHE A 23 18.20 6.85 -26.40
CA PHE A 23 18.61 5.69 -25.61
C PHE A 23 18.23 5.80 -24.12
N LEU A 24 18.30 7.00 -23.53
CA LEU A 24 17.81 7.27 -22.17
C LEU A 24 16.29 7.05 -22.05
N SER A 25 15.54 7.36 -23.10
CA SER A 25 14.09 7.19 -23.13
C SER A 25 13.68 5.71 -23.19
N SER A 26 14.51 4.85 -23.78
CA SER A 26 14.30 3.40 -23.83
C SER A 26 14.55 2.68 -22.50
N LEU A 27 15.37 3.24 -21.60
CA LEU A 27 15.62 2.65 -20.27
C LEU A 27 14.47 2.91 -19.27
N SER A 28 13.58 3.87 -19.57
CA SER A 28 12.50 4.25 -18.64
C SER A 28 11.19 3.49 -18.88
N SER A 29 11.19 2.45 -19.71
CA SER A 29 10.04 1.55 -19.85
C SER A 29 10.05 0.52 -18.73
N SER A 30 9.80 0.99 -17.50
CA SER A 30 9.24 0.10 -16.50
C SER A 30 7.77 -0.07 -16.89
N PRO A 31 7.27 -1.29 -17.17
CA PRO A 31 5.84 -1.49 -17.19
C PRO A 31 5.40 -1.16 -15.76
N THR A 32 4.84 0.04 -15.57
CA THR A 32 3.93 0.23 -14.46
C THR A 32 2.83 -0.76 -14.77
N ALA A 33 2.92 -1.94 -14.15
CA ALA A 33 1.81 -2.82 -14.01
C ALA A 33 0.71 -1.90 -13.48
N ALA A 34 -0.23 -1.55 -14.35
CA ALA A 34 -1.53 -1.09 -13.94
C ALA A 34 -2.08 -2.25 -13.14
N LYS A 35 -1.68 -2.29 -11.87
CA LYS A 35 -2.28 -3.08 -10.84
C LYS A 35 -3.67 -2.48 -10.83
N GLU A 36 -4.59 -3.18 -11.48
CA GLU A 36 -6.01 -2.92 -11.39
C GLU A 36 -6.25 -2.49 -9.95
N GLU A 37 -6.76 -1.26 -9.76
CA GLU A 37 -7.34 -0.88 -8.49
C GLU A 37 -8.57 -1.78 -8.31
N GLU A 38 -8.32 -3.04 -7.97
CA GLU A 38 -9.28 -3.91 -7.34
C GLU A 38 -9.71 -3.14 -6.09
N THR A 39 -10.96 -2.70 -6.08
CA THR A 39 -11.52 -1.68 -5.20
C THR A 39 -11.09 -1.84 -3.73
N ALA A 40 -10.00 -1.17 -3.33
CA ALA A 40 -9.44 -1.32 -2.00
C ALA A 40 -10.31 -0.59 -0.98
N SER A 41 -10.91 -1.34 -0.06
CA SER A 41 -11.73 -0.80 1.02
C SER A 41 -10.98 -0.87 2.35
N VAL A 42 -11.42 -0.10 3.34
CA VAL A 42 -10.87 -0.20 4.69
C VAL A 42 -11.51 -1.38 5.41
N TYR A 43 -10.69 -2.25 5.98
CA TYR A 43 -11.10 -3.39 6.79
C TYR A 43 -10.42 -3.32 8.16
N ILE A 44 -11.08 -3.89 9.15
CA ILE A 44 -10.60 -4.08 10.51
C ILE A 44 -10.29 -5.56 10.65
N VAL A 45 -9.03 -5.89 10.91
CA VAL A 45 -8.53 -7.24 11.11
C VAL A 45 -8.33 -7.45 12.61
N PHE A 46 -9.04 -8.41 13.18
CA PHE A 46 -8.85 -8.88 14.54
C PHE A 46 -7.86 -10.03 14.52
N VAL A 47 -6.86 -9.95 15.38
CA VAL A 47 -5.83 -10.98 15.51
C VAL A 47 -5.76 -11.46 16.95
N GLU A 48 -5.18 -12.64 17.13
CA GLU A 48 -4.84 -13.17 18.44
C GLU A 48 -3.74 -12.31 19.08
N GLU A 49 -3.85 -12.08 20.37
CA GLU A 49 -2.90 -11.24 21.10
C GLU A 49 -1.52 -11.91 21.14
N PRO A 50 -0.47 -11.24 20.64
CA PRO A 50 0.87 -11.83 20.62
C PRO A 50 1.45 -11.91 22.03
N VAL A 51 1.92 -13.10 22.42
CA VAL A 51 2.57 -13.31 23.71
C VAL A 51 4.08 -13.09 23.59
N GLY A 52 4.58 -12.01 24.19
CA GLY A 52 6.03 -11.73 24.27
C GLY A 52 6.64 -11.06 23.02
N GLU A 53 5.82 -10.62 22.08
CA GLU A 53 6.22 -9.81 20.92
C GLU A 53 5.49 -8.45 20.97
N GLU A 54 6.06 -7.44 20.32
CA GLU A 54 5.44 -6.13 20.18
C GLU A 54 4.22 -6.23 19.24
N PRO A 55 3.02 -5.76 19.65
CA PRO A 55 1.79 -6.00 18.91
C PRO A 55 1.79 -5.37 17.50
N GLU A 56 2.38 -4.19 17.31
CA GLU A 56 2.46 -3.56 15.98
C GLU A 56 3.38 -4.34 15.04
N ALA A 57 4.51 -4.86 15.52
CA ALA A 57 5.39 -5.75 14.75
C ALA A 57 4.64 -7.01 14.29
N PHE A 58 3.85 -7.62 15.17
CA PHE A 58 3.00 -8.77 14.82
C PHE A 58 1.95 -8.42 13.75
N HIS A 59 1.32 -7.24 13.85
CA HIS A 59 0.36 -6.76 12.85
C HIS A 59 1.00 -6.58 11.47
N VAL A 60 2.18 -5.95 11.42
CA VAL A 60 2.93 -5.74 10.17
C VAL A 60 3.31 -7.08 9.55
N ARG A 61 3.84 -8.02 10.34
CA ARG A 61 4.25 -9.34 9.85
C ARG A 61 3.06 -10.12 9.28
N THR A 62 1.93 -10.09 9.98
CA THR A 62 0.70 -10.76 9.55
C THR A 62 0.23 -10.24 8.19
N LEU A 63 0.20 -8.92 8.02
CA LEU A 63 -0.19 -8.32 6.75
C LEU A 63 0.87 -8.48 5.66
N ALA A 64 2.16 -8.44 6.02
CA ALA A 64 3.27 -8.64 5.10
C ALA A 64 3.26 -10.03 4.46
N ALA A 65 2.82 -11.05 5.21
CA ALA A 65 2.68 -12.40 4.68
C ALA A 65 1.61 -12.51 3.57
N VAL A 66 0.64 -11.59 3.53
CA VAL A 66 -0.38 -11.53 2.47
C VAL A 66 0.04 -10.60 1.32
N LEU A 67 0.67 -9.46 1.64
CA LEU A 67 1.10 -8.47 0.65
C LEU A 67 2.46 -8.78 0.01
N GLY A 68 3.22 -9.73 0.58
CA GLY A 68 4.56 -10.11 0.15
C GLY A 68 5.67 -9.11 0.54
N SER A 69 5.37 -8.08 1.33
CA SER A 69 6.35 -7.09 1.76
C SER A 69 5.92 -6.34 3.03
N GLU A 70 6.84 -6.21 3.99
CA GLU A 70 6.62 -5.38 5.19
C GLU A 70 6.41 -3.91 4.86
N ALA A 71 7.14 -3.39 3.87
CA ALA A 71 6.98 -2.00 3.44
C ALA A 71 5.59 -1.76 2.84
N ALA A 72 5.03 -2.74 2.13
CA ALA A 72 3.66 -2.67 1.65
C ALA A 72 2.64 -2.76 2.80
N ALA A 73 2.89 -3.63 3.78
CA ALA A 73 2.06 -3.74 4.98
C ALA A 73 2.00 -2.45 5.78
N LYS A 74 3.15 -1.84 6.10
CA LYS A 74 3.22 -0.56 6.82
C LYS A 74 2.49 0.57 6.09
N ARG A 75 2.46 0.56 4.75
CA ARG A 75 1.70 1.54 3.95
C ARG A 75 0.20 1.26 3.89
N ALA A 76 -0.21 0.00 4.00
CA ALA A 76 -1.60 -0.41 3.93
C ALA A 76 -2.31 -0.28 5.28
N ILE A 77 -1.58 -0.43 6.40
CA ILE A 77 -2.12 -0.23 7.75
C ILE A 77 -2.39 1.25 7.99
N LEU A 78 -3.61 1.54 8.42
CA LEU A 78 -4.08 2.86 8.80
C LEU A 78 -4.02 3.08 10.32
N PHE A 79 -4.24 2.01 11.09
CA PHE A 79 -4.29 2.09 12.54
C PHE A 79 -3.98 0.74 13.19
N HIS A 80 -3.29 0.76 14.33
CA HIS A 80 -3.02 -0.42 15.15
C HIS A 80 -3.90 -0.38 16.42
N TYR A 81 -4.67 -1.44 16.65
CA TYR A 81 -5.42 -1.64 17.89
C TYR A 81 -4.56 -2.50 18.83
N THR A 82 -4.11 -1.91 19.94
CA THR A 82 -3.18 -2.55 20.89
C THR A 82 -3.69 -2.59 22.33
N HIS A 83 -4.82 -1.93 22.63
CA HIS A 83 -5.31 -1.77 24.00
C HIS A 83 -6.68 -2.42 24.21
N ALA A 84 -7.72 -1.94 23.51
CA ALA A 84 -9.08 -2.44 23.68
C ALA A 84 -9.37 -3.74 22.91
N ALA A 85 -8.56 -4.03 21.91
CA ALA A 85 -8.59 -5.23 21.09
C ALA A 85 -7.21 -5.39 20.43
N SER A 86 -6.83 -6.62 20.10
CA SER A 86 -5.66 -6.90 19.27
C SER A 86 -6.06 -6.96 17.80
N GLY A 87 -5.46 -6.10 16.98
CA GLY A 87 -5.85 -5.98 15.57
C GLY A 87 -5.31 -4.74 14.88
N PHE A 88 -5.67 -4.58 13.60
CA PHE A 88 -5.29 -3.40 12.82
C PHE A 88 -6.35 -3.06 11.77
N ALA A 89 -6.47 -1.78 11.44
CA ALA A 89 -7.23 -1.31 10.31
C ALA A 89 -6.31 -1.15 9.11
N ALA A 90 -6.66 -1.71 7.95
CA ALA A 90 -5.86 -1.60 6.73
C ALA A 90 -6.73 -1.42 5.48
N LYS A 91 -6.16 -0.80 4.45
CA LYS A 91 -6.74 -0.80 3.10
C LYS A 91 -6.40 -2.12 2.41
N LEU A 92 -7.43 -2.91 2.10
CA LEU A 92 -7.29 -4.24 1.54
C LEU A 92 -8.23 -4.44 0.34
N THR A 93 -7.81 -5.30 -0.58
CA THR A 93 -8.65 -5.80 -1.68
C THR A 93 -9.39 -7.07 -1.23
N ALA A 94 -10.40 -7.51 -1.99
CA ALA A 94 -11.20 -8.67 -1.60
C ALA A 94 -10.34 -9.94 -1.59
N GLU A 95 -9.43 -10.10 -2.55
CA GLU A 95 -8.48 -11.20 -2.58
C GLU A 95 -7.53 -11.22 -1.36
N GLN A 96 -7.13 -10.04 -0.88
CA GLN A 96 -6.26 -9.93 0.29
C GLN A 96 -7.00 -10.30 1.57
N VAL A 97 -8.28 -9.94 1.68
CA VAL A 97 -9.14 -10.33 2.80
C VAL A 97 -9.27 -11.85 2.85
N GLU A 98 -9.57 -12.51 1.72
CA GLU A 98 -9.71 -13.97 1.67
C GLU A 98 -8.40 -14.69 2.08
N LYS A 99 -7.24 -14.11 1.74
CA LYS A 99 -5.94 -14.64 2.17
C LYS A 99 -5.68 -14.40 3.65
N LEU A 100 -6.10 -13.25 4.20
CA LEU A 100 -5.98 -12.95 5.63
C LEU A 100 -6.85 -13.86 6.48
N GLU A 101 -8.08 -14.16 6.06
CA GLU A 101 -8.97 -15.07 6.79
C GLU A 101 -8.41 -16.50 6.90
N LYS A 102 -7.48 -16.87 6.03
CA LYS A 102 -6.79 -18.17 6.05
C LYS A 102 -5.50 -18.16 6.90
N GLN A 103 -5.04 -17.00 7.35
CA GLN A 103 -3.82 -16.88 8.14
C GLN A 103 -4.03 -17.37 9.58
N PRO A 104 -3.10 -18.16 10.14
CA PRO A 104 -3.15 -18.51 11.55
C PRO A 104 -2.98 -17.25 12.41
N GLY A 105 -3.81 -17.13 13.45
CA GLY A 105 -3.81 -15.96 14.34
C GLY A 105 -4.72 -14.82 13.87
N VAL A 106 -5.36 -14.90 12.70
CA VAL A 106 -6.44 -13.97 12.33
C VAL A 106 -7.78 -14.54 12.82
N ILE A 107 -8.47 -13.77 13.66
CA ILE A 107 -9.76 -14.17 14.24
C ILE A 107 -10.90 -13.79 13.30
N GLN A 108 -10.89 -12.55 12.79
CA GLN A 108 -11.96 -12.04 11.95
C GLN A 108 -11.51 -10.83 11.12
N VAL A 109 -12.05 -10.68 9.91
CA VAL A 109 -11.88 -9.49 9.09
C VAL A 109 -13.24 -8.85 8.81
N ILE A 110 -13.43 -7.60 9.18
CA ILE A 110 -14.71 -6.88 9.01
C ILE A 110 -14.48 -5.61 8.20
N ARG A 111 -15.36 -5.34 7.23
CA ARG A 111 -15.31 -4.07 6.48
C ARG A 111 -15.64 -2.90 7.41
N SER A 112 -14.77 -1.89 7.43
CA SER A 112 -14.99 -0.67 8.20
C SER A 112 -16.15 0.14 7.60
N ARG A 113 -17.00 0.71 8.48
CA ARG A 113 -18.13 1.58 8.12
C ARG A 113 -17.96 2.92 8.82
N THR A 114 -17.99 4.00 8.04
CA THR A 114 -18.01 5.36 8.60
C THR A 114 -19.46 5.75 8.89
N TYR A 115 -19.75 6.07 10.15
CA TYR A 115 -21.05 6.61 10.56
C TYR A 115 -20.95 8.13 10.70
N SER A 116 -21.84 8.87 10.05
CA SER A 116 -21.96 10.33 10.24
C SER A 116 -22.84 10.60 11.47
N ILE A 117 -22.23 11.10 12.55
CA ILE A 117 -22.92 11.38 13.83
C ILE A 117 -23.72 12.69 13.85
N HIS A 118 -24.14 13.21 12.68
CA HIS A 118 -24.86 14.48 12.60
C HIS A 118 -26.34 14.25 12.29
N GLU A 119 -27.07 13.76 13.28
CA GLU A 119 -28.51 13.97 13.33
C GLU A 119 -28.75 14.99 14.45
N PRO A 120 -29.22 16.22 14.13
CA PRO A 120 -29.66 17.13 15.17
C PRO A 120 -30.75 16.41 15.95
N ILE A 121 -30.51 16.19 17.24
CA ILE A 121 -31.47 15.60 18.17
C ILE A 121 -32.70 16.50 18.12
N SER A 122 -33.70 16.10 17.34
CA SER A 122 -34.98 16.79 17.26
C SER A 122 -35.64 16.62 18.61
N SER A 123 -35.64 17.71 19.38
CA SER A 123 -36.32 17.89 20.66
C SER A 123 -37.82 17.60 20.49
N GLY A 124 -38.21 16.33 20.55
CA GLY A 124 -39.58 15.88 20.64
C GLY A 124 -40.17 16.29 21.99
N GLY A 125 -41.18 17.16 21.93
CA GLY A 125 -41.76 17.86 23.06
C GLY A 125 -42.32 16.97 24.18
N VAL A 126 -42.26 17.54 25.38
CA VAL A 126 -43.08 17.13 26.52
C VAL A 126 -44.54 17.41 26.17
N VAL A 127 -45.36 16.37 26.15
CA VAL A 127 -46.81 16.51 26.32
C VAL A 127 -47.16 15.93 27.70
N MET A 128 -47.66 16.83 28.55
CA MET A 128 -48.38 16.51 29.78
C MET A 128 -49.69 15.79 29.48
#